data_AF-A0A8J7Z4Q1-F1
#
_entry.id   AF-A0A8J7Z4Q1-F1
#
_cell.length_a   1.000
_cell.length_b   1.000
_cell.length_c   1.000
_cell.angle_alpha   90.00
_cell.angle_beta   90.00
_cell.angle_gamma   90.00
#
_symmetry.space_group_name_H-M   'P 1'
#
loop_
_entity.id
_entity.type
_entity.pdbx_description
1 polymer ?
#
loop_
_entity_poly.entity_id
_entity_poly.type
_entity_poly.pdbx_seq_one_letter_code
_entity_poly.pdbx_strand_id
1 'polypeptide(L)'
;MTFQIKEITLYKSGVGFFNGVCKAKEFILPVDEDIVDDVLKSLSIDGLQTVTFSAAEEKEAIQRKIGIAVDSNNAFASFVKHLIGLNVEITTTKKFKGSIIGVDYLILDNQEDEESGVDVLVIKDKTSINHIPYSEIKQLKILDEHILKDIDVFLDLEALTRKVGVINLSIKTNVDNATIQWVSPVSAWRLSYRVQFSEESQKSIFTGIAIVDNTTSIDWEKIKLRLVTGQPVSFKYDLHTPLSVYRPWVSRESVSTAPILAQHSIPKAGRREEYGETERTSSYASPSDRYQTGMVIQAKEKDTWDITRQVITTKTQAMTEELGAIVTYKVTKPITIQRSESSLLPLFTKSLKCNKCVVIREDRLEEAMDALLFNDSLDLEKGIGTIYLDDIYAGEAVVVRGSDYIAYRLNQDVRVLKDESHETKITGLSISRNIMVQKRTHKITYKISMLNTSDETIPVMLELNKLQDYDPKKKPTKESANYYRYNFDLKAGTTKKDFVFVKTYTTSEYIRDLNPDTVHQLVEEGILDDKNERIVMRIFNNLKKLTQKEEELDLLEAKIKYEFKNQERIRENIKTLQEIKQDNKRDEYVQLLQNSEQILDKLEADKKQLASEIEKLRDKI
;
A
#
# COMPACT_ATOMS: atom_id res chain seq x y z
N MET A 1 -14.97 17.81 40.74
CA MET A 1 -14.75 16.94 39.55
C MET A 1 -16.10 16.42 39.11
N THR A 2 -16.61 16.91 37.98
CA THR A 2 -18.00 16.69 37.55
C THR A 2 -18.12 15.65 36.44
N PHE A 3 -17.05 15.39 35.69
CA PHE A 3 -17.00 14.46 34.56
C PHE A 3 -16.10 13.25 34.87
N GLN A 4 -16.57 12.04 34.55
CA GLN A 4 -15.80 10.80 34.72
C GLN A 4 -16.06 9.82 33.58
N ILE A 5 -15.00 9.30 32.97
CA ILE A 5 -15.08 8.22 31.98
C ILE A 5 -15.46 6.91 32.69
N LYS A 6 -16.43 6.17 32.15
CA LYS A 6 -16.92 4.90 32.71
C LYS A 6 -16.61 3.71 31.85
N GLU A 7 -16.63 3.88 30.54
CA GLU A 7 -16.40 2.81 29.58
C GLU A 7 -15.61 3.31 28.38
N ILE A 8 -14.66 2.50 27.94
CA ILE A 8 -13.85 2.76 26.75
C ILE A 8 -13.90 1.52 25.88
N THR A 9 -14.14 1.71 24.59
CA THR A 9 -14.00 0.68 23.56
C THR A 9 -12.88 1.07 22.61
N LEU A 10 -11.81 0.29 22.57
CA LEU A 10 -10.66 0.52 21.69
C LEU A 10 -10.71 -0.42 20.50
N TYR A 11 -10.49 0.14 19.32
CA TYR A 11 -10.47 -0.57 18.05
C TYR A 11 -9.03 -0.70 17.53
N LYS A 12 -8.73 -1.80 16.83
CA LYS A 12 -7.41 -1.99 16.20
C LYS A 12 -7.10 -0.97 15.09
N SER A 13 -8.11 -0.25 14.59
CA SER A 13 -7.92 0.86 13.65
C SER A 13 -7.34 2.12 14.30
N GLY A 14 -7.09 2.14 15.62
CA GLY A 14 -6.63 3.34 16.32
C GLY A 14 -7.75 4.32 16.63
N VAL A 15 -8.97 3.79 16.81
CA VAL A 15 -10.15 4.57 17.18
C VAL A 15 -10.57 4.17 18.60
N GLY A 16 -10.87 5.16 19.43
CA GLY A 16 -11.42 4.97 20.77
C GLY A 16 -12.83 5.54 20.84
N PHE A 17 -13.79 4.73 21.29
CA PHE A 17 -15.12 5.18 21.66
C PHE A 17 -15.18 5.32 23.18
N PHE A 18 -15.46 6.53 23.64
CA PHE A 18 -15.47 6.88 25.05
C PHE A 18 -16.88 7.13 25.51
N ASN A 19 -17.22 6.61 26.69
CA ASN A 19 -18.50 6.85 27.35
C ASN A 19 -18.22 7.28 28.80
N GLY A 20 -18.65 8.50 29.12
CA GLY A 20 -18.53 9.11 30.44
C GLY A 20 -19.87 9.63 30.95
N VAL A 21 -19.87 9.99 32.24
CA VAL A 21 -21.04 10.60 32.89
C VAL A 21 -20.62 11.91 33.54
N CYS A 22 -21.46 12.94 33.40
CA CYS A 22 -21.32 14.20 34.09
C CYS A 22 -22.52 14.47 35.01
N LYS A 23 -22.24 14.86 36.26
CA LYS A 23 -23.27 15.18 37.28
C LYS A 23 -23.66 16.67 37.33
N ALA A 24 -23.30 17.45 36.31
CA ALA A 24 -23.58 18.88 36.27
C ALA A 24 -24.23 19.28 34.94
N LYS A 25 -25.14 20.26 35.04
CA LYS A 25 -25.83 20.87 33.89
C LYS A 25 -24.92 21.78 33.07
N GLU A 26 -23.91 22.35 33.70
CA GLU A 26 -22.89 23.17 33.04
C GLU A 26 -21.51 22.64 33.42
N PHE A 27 -20.70 22.33 32.43
CA PHE A 27 -19.34 21.82 32.64
C PHE A 27 -18.44 22.11 31.43
N ILE A 28 -17.13 22.00 31.67
CA ILE A 28 -16.10 22.18 30.65
C ILE A 28 -15.49 20.81 30.36
N LEU A 29 -15.42 20.46 29.08
CA LEU A 29 -14.68 19.31 28.58
C LEU A 29 -13.39 19.81 27.91
N PRO A 30 -12.21 19.61 28.53
CA PRO A 30 -10.94 19.91 27.88
C PRO A 30 -10.66 18.85 26.81
N VAL A 31 -10.31 19.31 25.60
CA VAL A 31 -10.03 18.45 24.44
C VAL A 31 -8.74 18.92 23.79
N ASP A 32 -7.84 17.99 23.45
CA ASP A 32 -6.60 18.36 22.77
C ASP A 32 -6.91 18.89 21.36
N GLU A 33 -6.23 19.96 20.93
CA GLU A 33 -6.50 20.67 19.67
C GLU A 33 -6.50 19.74 18.45
N ASP A 34 -5.53 18.82 18.41
CA ASP A 34 -5.37 17.82 17.34
C ASP A 34 -6.55 16.87 17.15
N ILE A 35 -7.41 16.74 18.16
CA ILE A 35 -8.55 15.81 18.16
C ILE A 35 -9.90 16.51 18.21
N VAL A 36 -9.94 17.85 18.30
CA VAL A 36 -11.19 18.61 18.45
C VAL A 36 -12.18 18.30 17.35
N ASP A 37 -11.72 18.21 16.10
CA ASP A 37 -12.58 17.86 14.96
C ASP A 37 -13.26 16.49 15.12
N ASP A 38 -12.53 15.49 15.59
CA ASP A 38 -13.06 14.15 15.81
C ASP A 38 -14.07 14.13 16.97
N VAL A 39 -13.79 14.88 18.04
CA VAL A 39 -14.73 15.06 19.14
C VAL A 39 -15.99 15.79 18.65
N LEU A 40 -15.87 16.95 18.02
CA LEU A 40 -17.01 17.74 17.52
C LEU A 40 -17.89 16.93 16.55
N LYS A 41 -17.27 16.12 15.67
CA LYS A 41 -17.98 15.26 14.72
C LYS A 41 -18.84 14.19 15.38
N SER A 42 -18.43 13.70 16.55
CA SER A 42 -18.99 12.49 17.17
C SER A 42 -19.64 12.72 18.53
N LEU A 43 -19.49 13.92 19.11
CA LEU A 43 -19.96 14.27 20.44
C LEU A 43 -21.48 14.10 20.53
N SER A 44 -21.90 13.22 21.43
CA SER A 44 -23.30 12.97 21.77
C SER A 44 -23.47 13.13 23.27
N ILE A 45 -24.43 13.96 23.68
CA ILE A 45 -24.69 14.26 25.08
C ILE A 45 -26.19 14.20 25.33
N ASP A 46 -26.59 13.46 26.36
CA ASP A 46 -27.98 13.38 26.79
C ASP A 46 -28.47 14.77 27.21
N GLY A 47 -29.59 15.23 26.64
CA GLY A 47 -30.19 16.51 27.02
C GLY A 47 -29.36 17.74 26.62
N LEU A 48 -28.50 17.60 25.59
CA LEU A 48 -27.66 18.69 25.10
C LEU A 48 -28.48 19.93 24.72
N GLN A 49 -28.10 21.08 25.27
CA GLN A 49 -28.65 22.38 24.87
C GLN A 49 -27.67 23.16 24.01
N THR A 50 -26.41 23.25 24.43
CA THR A 50 -25.41 24.09 23.74
C THR A 50 -24.00 23.57 23.99
N VAL A 51 -23.16 23.68 22.96
CA VAL A 51 -21.70 23.55 23.07
C VAL A 51 -21.09 24.85 22.56
N THR A 52 -20.18 25.44 23.33
CA THR A 52 -19.48 26.68 22.96
C THR A 52 -17.98 26.46 23.06
N PHE A 53 -17.24 26.88 22.05
CA PHE A 53 -15.79 26.74 21.96
C PHE A 53 -15.19 27.92 21.19
N SER A 54 -13.90 28.18 21.41
CA SER A 54 -13.17 29.21 20.67
C SER A 54 -12.89 28.74 19.26
N ALA A 55 -13.19 29.57 18.25
CA ALA A 55 -12.83 29.28 16.86
C ALA A 55 -11.31 29.29 16.68
N ALA A 56 -10.76 28.38 15.86
CA ALA A 56 -9.40 28.50 15.35
C ALA A 56 -9.34 29.70 14.41
N GLU A 57 -8.98 30.86 14.94
CA GLU A 57 -8.46 31.95 14.12
C GLU A 57 -6.94 31.96 14.26
N GLU A 58 -6.23 32.13 13.14
CA GLU A 58 -4.78 32.31 13.17
C GLU A 58 -4.43 33.46 14.11
N LYS A 59 -3.45 33.25 14.99
CA LYS A 59 -2.93 34.28 15.92
C LYS A 59 -2.68 35.61 15.20
N GLU A 60 -2.14 35.54 13.98
CA GLU A 60 -1.85 36.68 13.12
C GLU A 60 -3.12 37.38 12.60
N ALA A 61 -4.23 36.66 12.41
CA ALA A 61 -5.52 37.24 12.05
C ALA A 61 -6.15 37.99 13.23
N ILE A 62 -6.07 37.43 14.44
CA ILE A 62 -6.55 38.10 15.65
C ILE A 62 -5.68 39.33 15.97
N GLN A 63 -4.36 39.21 15.90
CA GLN A 63 -3.44 40.34 16.09
C GLN A 63 -3.65 41.45 15.04
N ARG A 64 -3.95 41.11 13.78
CA ARG A 64 -4.35 42.09 12.76
C ARG A 64 -5.67 42.80 13.08
N LYS A 65 -6.64 42.11 13.69
CA LYS A 65 -7.92 42.72 14.13
C LYS A 65 -7.72 43.64 15.33
N ILE A 66 -6.91 43.24 16.31
CA ILE A 66 -6.58 44.02 17.51
C ILE A 66 -5.67 45.21 17.14
N GLY A 67 -4.82 45.05 16.13
CA GLY A 67 -3.90 46.09 15.67
C GLY A 67 -2.73 46.34 16.62
N ILE A 68 -2.41 45.39 17.51
CA ILE A 68 -1.31 45.48 18.48
C ILE A 68 -0.35 44.30 18.25
N ALA A 69 0.93 44.59 18.01
CA ALA A 69 2.00 43.60 17.97
C ALA A 69 3.19 44.07 18.81
N VAL A 70 3.71 43.19 19.69
CA VAL A 70 4.82 43.54 20.59
C VAL A 70 5.99 42.60 20.35
N ASP A 71 7.17 43.16 20.08
CA ASP A 71 8.43 42.43 20.03
C ASP A 71 8.95 42.23 21.46
N SER A 72 9.12 40.99 21.90
CA SER A 72 9.61 40.66 23.24
C SER A 72 11.00 41.22 23.55
N ASN A 73 11.86 41.43 22.54
CA ASN A 73 13.21 41.97 22.74
C ASN A 73 13.23 43.51 22.79
N ASN A 74 12.17 44.17 22.32
CA ASN A 74 12.02 45.63 22.38
C ASN A 74 10.57 46.02 22.69
N ALA A 75 10.06 45.52 23.82
CA ALA A 75 8.64 45.53 24.13
C ALA A 75 8.08 46.96 24.23
N PHE A 76 8.81 47.86 24.89
CA PHE A 76 8.33 49.23 25.06
C PHE A 76 8.31 50.02 23.73
N ALA A 77 9.41 50.00 22.96
CA ALA A 77 9.47 50.76 21.71
C ALA A 77 8.50 50.21 20.65
N SER A 78 8.38 48.89 20.53
CA SER A 78 7.45 48.25 19.60
C SER A 78 6.00 48.52 19.98
N PHE A 79 5.67 48.47 21.28
CA PHE A 79 4.34 48.76 21.77
C PHE A 79 3.93 50.22 21.56
N VAL A 80 4.81 51.18 21.89
CA VAL A 80 4.51 52.62 21.78
C VAL A 80 4.25 53.06 20.34
N LYS A 81 4.82 52.38 19.34
CA LYS A 81 4.49 52.60 17.92
C LYS A 81 3.02 52.34 17.60
N HIS A 82 2.37 51.40 18.30
CA HIS A 82 0.94 51.12 18.16
C HIS A 82 0.05 52.14 18.88
N LEU A 83 0.64 52.99 19.72
CA LEU A 83 -0.06 54.07 20.43
C LEU A 83 0.02 55.42 19.70
N ILE A 84 0.62 55.48 18.51
CA ILE A 84 0.71 56.70 17.70
C ILE A 84 -0.70 57.23 17.42
N GLY A 85 -0.91 58.51 17.70
CA GLY A 85 -2.21 59.19 17.59
C GLY A 85 -3.08 59.14 18.85
N LEU A 86 -2.75 58.29 19.84
CA LEU A 86 -3.51 58.19 21.09
C LEU A 86 -3.09 59.23 22.12
N ASN A 87 -4.05 59.63 22.96
CA ASN A 87 -3.81 60.50 24.10
C ASN A 87 -3.30 59.70 25.30
N VAL A 88 -2.16 60.11 25.84
CA VAL A 88 -1.51 59.48 26.98
C VAL A 88 -1.13 60.51 28.04
N GLU A 89 -0.96 60.04 29.27
CA GLU A 89 -0.34 60.77 30.36
C GLU A 89 0.98 60.06 30.72
N ILE A 90 2.10 60.77 30.55
CA ILE A 90 3.44 60.26 30.87
C ILE A 90 3.96 60.91 32.14
N THR A 91 4.48 60.09 33.04
CA THR A 91 5.12 60.55 34.27
C THR A 91 6.63 60.32 34.18
N THR A 92 7.39 61.42 34.23
CA THR A 92 8.86 61.43 34.37
C THR A 92 9.25 62.00 35.76
N THR A 93 10.02 63.08 35.80
CA THR A 93 10.09 64.01 36.94
C THR A 93 8.90 64.98 36.94
N LYS A 94 8.26 65.18 35.79
CA LYS A 94 7.04 65.96 35.59
C LYS A 94 6.00 65.11 34.84
N LYS A 95 4.75 65.56 34.87
CA LYS A 95 3.66 64.91 34.12
C LYS A 95 3.43 65.62 32.79
N PHE A 96 3.42 64.85 31.71
CA PHE A 96 3.10 65.31 30.36
C PHE A 96 1.81 64.66 29.90
N LYS A 97 0.89 65.44 29.33
CA LYS A 97 -0.38 64.93 28.79
C LYS A 97 -0.55 65.43 27.37
N GLY A 98 -0.70 64.52 26.43
CA GLY A 98 -0.72 64.85 25.01
C GLY A 98 -0.93 63.62 24.12
N SER A 99 -0.90 63.84 22.81
CA SER A 99 -1.00 62.77 21.81
C SER A 99 0.39 62.33 21.37
N ILE A 100 0.59 61.01 21.23
CA ILE A 100 1.85 60.47 20.70
C ILE A 100 1.92 60.76 19.21
N ILE A 101 3.03 61.37 18.76
CA ILE A 101 3.31 61.56 17.34
C ILE A 101 4.10 60.37 16.79
N GLY A 102 5.11 59.89 17.53
CA GLY A 102 6.02 58.87 17.06
C GLY A 102 7.20 58.65 18.01
N VAL A 103 8.17 57.86 17.55
CA VAL A 103 9.42 57.54 18.25
C VAL A 103 10.56 57.98 17.34
N ASP A 104 11.53 58.71 17.90
CA ASP A 104 12.74 59.15 17.20
C ASP A 104 13.99 58.61 17.93
N TYR A 105 15.12 58.55 17.19
CA TYR A 105 16.45 58.29 17.75
C TYR A 105 17.27 59.56 17.66
N LEU A 106 17.63 60.15 18.81
CA LEU A 106 18.45 61.36 18.85
C LEU A 106 19.92 60.98 19.07
N ILE A 107 20.79 61.37 18.15
CA ILE A 107 22.24 61.20 18.28
C ILE A 107 22.75 62.26 19.26
N LEU A 108 23.46 61.84 20.31
CA LEU A 108 24.13 62.76 21.23
C LEU A 108 25.52 63.08 20.66
N ASP A 109 25.79 64.37 20.46
CA ASP A 109 27.08 64.84 19.95
C ASP A 109 28.12 64.80 21.08
N ASN A 110 28.80 63.66 21.23
CA ASN A 110 29.93 63.49 22.13
C ASN A 110 31.24 63.65 21.35
N GLN A 111 32.17 64.48 21.85
CA GLN A 111 33.45 64.82 21.21
C GLN A 111 34.48 63.67 21.17
N GLU A 112 34.07 62.40 21.35
CA GLU A 112 34.89 61.20 21.20
C GLU A 112 34.10 60.18 20.37
N ASP A 113 34.77 59.56 19.37
CA ASP A 113 34.25 58.80 18.22
C ASP A 113 33.30 57.60 18.47
N GLU A 114 32.25 57.76 19.28
CA GLU A 114 31.13 56.82 19.37
C GLU A 114 29.79 57.58 19.25
N GLU A 115 29.05 57.34 18.16
CA GLU A 115 27.65 57.78 17.99
C GLU A 115 26.75 57.09 19.03
N SER A 116 26.73 57.61 20.25
CA SER A 116 25.75 57.23 21.27
C SER A 116 24.48 58.04 21.06
N GLY A 117 23.37 57.38 20.74
CA GLY A 117 22.06 58.01 20.64
C GLY A 117 21.06 57.46 21.66
N VAL A 118 19.95 58.17 21.83
CA VAL A 118 18.89 57.84 22.78
C VAL A 118 17.54 57.82 22.08
N ASP A 119 16.78 56.75 22.30
CA ASP A 119 15.38 56.67 21.87
C ASP A 119 14.52 57.65 22.66
N VAL A 120 13.79 58.49 21.93
CA VAL A 120 12.87 59.47 22.49
C VAL A 120 11.44 59.26 22.00
N LEU A 121 10.48 59.48 22.88
CA LEU A 121 9.07 59.52 22.56
C LEU A 121 8.66 60.97 22.23
N VAL A 122 8.08 61.17 21.05
CA VAL A 122 7.63 62.49 20.58
C VAL A 122 6.17 62.68 20.93
N ILE A 123 5.88 63.68 21.76
CA ILE A 123 4.54 63.95 22.26
C ILE A 123 4.14 65.38 21.95
N LYS A 124 2.96 65.52 21.36
CA LYS A 124 2.30 66.81 21.17
C LYS A 124 1.41 67.11 22.37
N ASP A 125 1.75 68.15 23.12
CA ASP A 125 0.80 68.76 24.05
C ASP A 125 -0.13 69.75 23.31
N LYS A 126 -0.83 70.63 24.02
CA LYS A 126 -1.74 71.60 23.38
C LYS A 126 -1.02 72.67 22.54
N THR A 127 0.25 72.94 22.82
CA THR A 127 1.00 74.11 22.32
C THR A 127 2.39 73.79 21.80
N SER A 128 2.97 72.65 22.18
CA SER A 128 4.37 72.29 21.91
C SER A 128 4.55 70.79 21.64
N ILE A 129 5.64 70.46 20.95
CA ILE A 129 6.10 69.09 20.72
C ILE A 129 7.31 68.88 21.62
N ASN A 130 7.28 67.81 22.42
CA ASN A 130 8.33 67.48 23.37
C ASN A 130 8.94 66.12 23.02
N HIS A 131 10.26 66.03 23.11
CA HIS A 131 11.01 64.77 23.06
C HIS A 131 11.24 64.30 24.49
N ILE A 132 10.77 63.10 24.82
CA ILE A 132 10.95 62.49 26.15
C ILE A 132 11.84 61.25 26.01
N PRO A 133 13.08 61.27 26.53
CA PRO A 133 13.94 60.09 26.53
C PRO A 133 13.28 58.90 27.22
N TYR A 134 13.43 57.70 26.64
CA TYR A 134 12.84 56.49 27.21
C TYR A 134 13.30 56.21 28.64
N SER A 135 14.56 56.52 28.95
CA SER A 135 15.15 56.41 30.30
C SER A 135 14.45 57.27 31.35
N GLU A 136 13.77 58.35 30.96
CA GLU A 136 13.07 59.24 31.89
C GLU A 136 11.62 58.82 32.14
N ILE A 137 11.06 57.94 31.32
CA ILE A 137 9.66 57.49 31.41
C ILE A 137 9.50 56.50 32.56
N LYS A 138 8.84 56.93 33.63
CA LYS A 138 8.51 56.06 34.77
C LYS A 138 7.16 55.39 34.62
N GLN A 139 6.20 56.07 33.99
CA GLN A 139 4.86 55.55 33.77
C GLN A 139 4.26 56.15 32.51
N LEU A 140 3.63 55.31 31.69
CA LEU A 140 2.78 55.71 30.57
C LEU A 140 1.36 55.24 30.86
N LYS A 141 0.43 56.18 30.97
CA LYS A 141 -0.99 55.92 31.20
C LYS A 141 -1.78 56.20 29.92
N ILE A 142 -2.38 55.17 29.36
CA ILE A 142 -3.29 55.26 28.22
C ILE A 142 -4.63 55.78 28.73
N LEU A 143 -5.18 56.80 28.05
CA LEU A 143 -6.44 57.43 28.47
C LEU A 143 -7.67 56.85 27.76
N ASP A 144 -7.47 56.05 26.71
CA ASP A 144 -8.53 55.38 25.96
C ASP A 144 -8.84 54.00 26.56
N GLU A 145 -10.07 53.81 27.03
CA GLU A 145 -10.53 52.56 27.64
C GLU A 145 -10.70 51.41 26.64
N HIS A 146 -10.92 51.70 25.35
CA HIS A 146 -11.05 50.65 24.33
C HIS A 146 -9.71 49.97 24.08
N ILE A 147 -8.64 50.77 23.98
CA ILE A 147 -7.29 50.27 23.78
C ILE A 147 -6.81 49.46 24.99
N LEU A 148 -7.20 49.84 26.21
CA LEU A 148 -6.91 49.05 27.41
C LEU A 148 -7.56 47.66 27.35
N LYS A 149 -8.81 47.55 26.88
CA LYS A 149 -9.47 46.25 26.69
C LYS A 149 -8.79 45.42 25.59
N ASP A 150 -8.38 46.06 24.51
CA ASP A 150 -7.67 45.39 23.40
C ASP A 150 -6.30 44.84 23.87
N ILE A 151 -5.61 45.56 24.76
CA ILE A 151 -4.38 45.10 25.42
C ILE A 151 -4.65 43.91 26.33
N ASP A 152 -5.70 43.96 27.14
CA ASP A 152 -6.07 42.83 28.01
C ASP A 152 -6.34 41.57 27.17
N VAL A 153 -7.10 41.70 26.07
CA VAL A 153 -7.36 40.59 25.14
C VAL A 153 -6.06 40.08 24.50
N PHE A 154 -5.15 40.98 24.09
CA PHE A 154 -3.84 40.58 23.55
C PHE A 154 -3.01 39.79 24.58
N LEU A 155 -2.93 40.26 25.82
CA LEU A 155 -2.18 39.59 26.89
C LEU A 155 -2.81 38.24 27.26
N ASP A 156 -4.13 38.14 27.27
CA ASP A 156 -4.84 36.87 27.48
C ASP A 156 -4.57 35.86 26.35
N LEU A 157 -4.52 36.31 25.10
CA LEU A 157 -4.13 35.48 23.96
C LEU A 157 -2.68 34.99 24.07
N GLU A 158 -1.74 35.85 24.45
CA GLU A 158 -0.34 35.45 24.70
C GLU A 158 -0.16 34.55 25.94
N ALA A 159 -1.11 34.58 26.88
CA ALA A 159 -1.15 33.65 28.00
C ALA A 159 -1.73 32.29 27.60
N LEU A 160 -2.76 32.28 26.74
CA LEU A 160 -3.37 31.06 26.19
C LEU A 160 -2.38 30.28 25.31
N THR A 161 -1.57 30.95 24.51
CA THR A 161 -0.50 30.30 23.70
C THR A 161 0.57 29.61 24.54
N ARG A 162 0.71 29.94 25.84
CA ARG A 162 1.61 29.21 26.76
C ARG A 162 1.02 27.87 27.24
N LYS A 163 -0.30 27.70 27.20
CA LYS A 163 -0.99 26.41 27.42
C LYS A 163 -1.30 25.78 26.05
N VAL A 164 -0.24 25.36 25.36
CA VAL A 164 -0.32 24.81 24.01
C VAL A 164 -1.28 23.61 23.96
N GLY A 165 -2.22 23.63 23.01
CA GLY A 165 -2.88 22.44 22.49
C GLY A 165 -4.13 21.92 23.20
N VAL A 166 -4.82 22.71 24.05
CA VAL A 166 -6.11 22.29 24.66
C VAL A 166 -7.21 23.31 24.40
N ILE A 167 -8.31 22.85 23.81
CA ILE A 167 -9.54 23.59 23.56
C ILE A 167 -10.60 23.17 24.58
N ASN A 168 -11.18 24.16 25.27
CA ASN A 168 -12.22 23.93 26.26
C ASN A 168 -13.61 24.02 25.62
N LEU A 169 -14.33 22.89 25.57
CA LEU A 169 -15.73 22.86 25.15
C LEU A 169 -16.63 23.15 26.36
N SER A 170 -17.27 24.31 26.37
CA SER A 170 -18.27 24.68 27.39
C SER A 170 -19.63 24.09 27.01
N ILE A 171 -20.14 23.17 27.83
CA ILE A 171 -21.34 22.39 27.54
C ILE A 171 -22.47 22.74 28.51
N LYS A 172 -23.68 22.91 27.97
CA LYS A 172 -24.92 23.05 28.75
C LYS A 172 -25.89 21.91 28.45
N THR A 173 -26.48 21.33 29.49
CA THR A 173 -27.46 20.24 29.42
C THR A 173 -28.68 20.54 30.28
N ASN A 174 -29.83 19.94 29.97
CA ASN A 174 -31.04 20.03 30.77
C ASN A 174 -31.20 18.89 31.80
N VAL A 175 -30.27 17.94 31.87
CA VAL A 175 -30.31 16.77 32.76
C VAL A 175 -29.23 16.84 33.85
N ASP A 176 -29.55 16.36 35.05
CA ASP A 176 -28.60 16.36 36.18
C ASP A 176 -27.49 15.30 36.05
N ASN A 177 -27.75 14.23 35.29
CA ASN A 177 -26.77 13.18 34.99
C ASN A 177 -26.74 12.95 33.48
N ALA A 178 -25.86 13.66 32.77
CA ALA A 178 -25.71 13.51 31.34
C ALA A 178 -24.73 12.38 31.01
N THR A 179 -25.12 11.47 30.12
CA THR A 179 -24.17 10.58 29.44
C THR A 179 -23.50 11.36 28.32
N ILE A 180 -22.19 11.22 28.19
CA ILE A 180 -21.37 11.89 27.19
C ILE A 180 -20.59 10.83 26.44
N GLN A 181 -20.75 10.82 25.12
CA GLN A 181 -20.13 9.86 24.23
C GLN A 181 -19.41 10.60 23.10
N TRP A 182 -18.22 10.14 22.76
CA TRP A 182 -17.48 10.67 21.61
C TRP A 182 -16.48 9.64 21.11
N VAL A 183 -15.94 9.93 19.93
CA VAL A 183 -14.87 9.19 19.30
C VAL A 183 -13.62 10.07 19.27
N SER A 184 -12.48 9.46 19.55
CA SER A 184 -11.18 10.14 19.47
C SER A 184 -10.14 9.18 18.89
N PRO A 185 -9.17 9.68 18.11
CA PRO A 185 -8.03 8.89 17.67
C PRO A 185 -7.19 8.49 18.89
N VAL A 186 -6.82 7.22 18.95
CA VAL A 186 -6.04 6.62 20.04
C VAL A 186 -5.00 5.67 19.46
N SER A 187 -4.01 5.29 20.25
CA SER A 187 -3.10 4.23 19.86
C SER A 187 -3.84 2.91 19.65
N ALA A 188 -3.57 2.24 18.53
CA ALA A 188 -4.13 0.92 18.25
C ALA A 188 -3.61 -0.09 19.29
N TRP A 189 -4.53 -0.81 19.93
CA TRP A 189 -4.16 -1.86 20.87
C TRP A 189 -3.52 -3.04 20.12
N ARG A 190 -2.56 -3.69 20.77
CA ARG A 190 -1.76 -4.77 20.18
C ARG A 190 -2.01 -6.08 20.91
N LEU A 191 -2.02 -7.20 20.17
CA LEU A 191 -2.16 -8.54 20.74
C LEU A 191 -0.83 -9.28 20.71
N SER A 192 -0.39 -9.75 21.88
CA SER A 192 0.78 -10.60 22.03
C SER A 192 0.40 -11.90 22.73
N TYR A 193 1.09 -12.98 22.39
CA TYR A 193 0.91 -14.31 22.97
C TYR A 193 2.12 -14.69 23.82
N ARG A 194 1.87 -15.42 24.90
CA ARG A 194 2.86 -16.25 25.58
C ARG A 194 2.45 -17.69 25.35
N VAL A 195 3.31 -18.47 24.71
CA VAL A 195 3.05 -19.87 24.37
C VAL A 195 3.99 -20.73 25.18
N GLN A 196 3.45 -21.48 26.13
CA GLN A 196 4.21 -22.45 26.92
C GLN A 196 3.91 -23.84 26.38
N PHE A 197 4.91 -24.54 25.89
CA PHE A 197 4.80 -25.91 25.43
C PHE A 197 5.47 -26.86 26.42
N SER A 198 4.81 -27.98 26.67
CA SER A 198 5.30 -29.07 27.53
C SER A 198 5.42 -30.35 26.72
N GLU A 199 6.63 -30.92 26.68
CA GLU A 199 6.90 -32.16 25.95
C GLU A 199 6.17 -33.37 26.56
N GLU A 200 6.13 -33.47 27.89
CA GLU A 200 5.47 -34.58 28.59
C GLU A 200 3.97 -34.67 28.24
N SER A 201 3.30 -33.52 28.14
CA SER A 201 1.86 -33.45 27.90
C SER A 201 1.45 -33.26 26.43
N GLN A 202 2.41 -32.98 25.54
CA GLN A 202 2.19 -32.61 24.12
C GLN A 202 1.09 -31.54 23.96
N LYS A 203 1.15 -30.53 24.82
CA LYS A 203 0.20 -29.41 24.86
C LYS A 203 0.96 -28.10 24.92
N SER A 204 0.37 -27.11 24.26
CA SER A 204 0.74 -25.71 24.41
C SER A 204 -0.37 -24.93 25.11
N ILE A 205 0.03 -24.03 26.00
CA ILE A 205 -0.83 -23.09 26.70
C ILE A 205 -0.56 -21.72 26.10
N PHE A 206 -1.56 -21.16 25.43
CA PHE A 206 -1.55 -19.81 24.90
C PHE A 206 -2.15 -18.86 25.92
N THR A 207 -1.42 -17.83 26.31
CA THR A 207 -1.92 -16.69 27.07
C THR A 207 -1.92 -15.47 26.15
N GLY A 208 -3.12 -15.01 25.78
CA GLY A 208 -3.30 -13.79 24.99
C GLY A 208 -3.26 -12.56 25.89
N ILE A 209 -2.42 -11.59 25.56
CA ILE A 209 -2.20 -10.35 26.31
C ILE A 209 -2.43 -9.18 25.36
N ALA A 210 -3.33 -8.27 25.75
CA ALA A 210 -3.46 -6.97 25.09
C ALA A 210 -2.44 -6.00 25.66
N ILE A 211 -1.82 -5.22 24.77
CA ILE A 211 -1.04 -4.03 25.09
C ILE A 211 -1.91 -2.83 24.75
N VAL A 212 -2.20 -2.03 25.76
CA VAL A 212 -3.08 -0.86 25.65
C VAL A 212 -2.32 0.36 26.12
N ASP A 213 -2.35 1.42 25.31
CA ASP A 213 -1.65 2.67 25.57
C ASP A 213 -2.68 3.78 25.82
N ASN A 214 -2.60 4.45 26.98
CA ASN A 214 -3.38 5.66 27.23
C ASN A 214 -2.62 6.88 26.69
N THR A 215 -2.88 7.22 25.43
CA THR A 215 -2.34 8.43 24.80
C THR A 215 -3.20 9.67 25.01
N THR A 216 -4.27 9.58 25.81
CA THR A 216 -5.14 10.74 26.07
C THR A 216 -4.59 11.59 27.22
N SER A 217 -4.99 12.86 27.28
CA SER A 217 -4.63 13.77 28.37
C SER A 217 -5.38 13.49 29.70
N ILE A 218 -6.28 12.49 29.71
CA ILE A 218 -7.17 12.14 30.83
C ILE A 218 -6.79 10.77 31.42
N ASP A 219 -6.75 10.70 32.75
CA ASP A 219 -6.51 9.46 33.48
C ASP A 219 -7.74 8.53 33.37
N TRP A 220 -7.53 7.26 33.03
CA TRP A 220 -8.61 6.29 32.94
C TRP A 220 -8.77 5.61 34.30
N GLU A 221 -9.66 6.12 35.15
CA GLU A 221 -9.84 5.60 36.51
C GLU A 221 -11.04 4.65 36.63
N LYS A 222 -10.77 3.39 37.00
CA LYS A 222 -11.80 2.34 37.24
C LYS A 222 -12.79 2.20 36.08
N ILE A 223 -12.27 2.19 34.85
CA ILE A 223 -13.07 2.07 33.62
C ILE A 223 -13.41 0.62 33.30
N LYS A 224 -14.52 0.41 32.58
CA LYS A 224 -14.77 -0.84 31.84
C LYS A 224 -14.10 -0.73 30.47
N LEU A 225 -13.18 -1.65 30.16
CA LEU A 225 -12.48 -1.66 28.87
C LEU A 225 -13.01 -2.78 27.97
N ARG A 226 -13.32 -2.44 26.72
CA ARG A 226 -13.59 -3.38 25.63
C ARG A 226 -12.53 -3.21 24.54
N LEU A 227 -12.01 -4.31 24.04
CA LEU A 227 -11.07 -4.33 22.92
C LEU A 227 -11.72 -5.02 21.74
N VAL A 228 -11.75 -4.34 20.61
CA VAL A 228 -12.48 -4.77 19.41
C VAL A 228 -11.50 -4.89 18.25
N THR A 229 -11.60 -6.01 17.54
CA THR A 229 -10.73 -6.30 16.37
C THR A 229 -11.26 -5.66 15.08
N GLY A 230 -12.54 -5.28 15.06
CA GLY A 230 -13.17 -4.58 13.94
C GLY A 230 -12.50 -3.25 13.61
N GLN A 231 -12.58 -2.87 12.34
CA GLN A 231 -12.07 -1.60 11.82
C GLN A 231 -13.24 -0.75 11.33
N PRO A 232 -13.84 0.12 12.18
CA PRO A 232 -14.82 1.08 11.70
C PRO A 232 -14.16 2.07 10.73
N VAL A 233 -14.91 2.51 9.72
CA VAL A 233 -14.48 3.60 8.83
C VAL A 233 -14.43 4.90 9.63
N SER A 234 -13.29 5.58 9.60
CA SER A 234 -13.05 6.88 10.23
C SER A 234 -12.23 7.76 9.30
N PHE A 235 -12.49 9.08 9.30
CA PHE A 235 -11.81 10.06 8.46
C PHE A 235 -11.69 11.40 9.20
N LYS A 236 -10.63 12.16 8.92
CA LYS A 236 -10.46 13.53 9.42
C LYS A 236 -11.32 14.49 8.58
N TYR A 237 -11.94 15.46 9.25
CA TYR A 237 -12.73 16.51 8.61
C TYR A 237 -12.65 17.75 9.48
N ASP A 238 -12.19 18.86 8.91
CA ASP A 238 -12.03 20.14 9.62
C ASP A 238 -13.41 20.73 9.94
N LEU A 239 -13.76 20.72 11.23
CA LEU A 239 -14.98 21.30 11.79
C LEU A 239 -14.68 22.48 12.71
N HIS A 240 -13.44 22.61 13.18
CA HIS A 240 -13.00 23.63 14.12
C HIS A 240 -12.66 24.95 13.44
N THR A 241 -12.08 24.92 12.23
CA THR A 241 -11.69 26.13 11.49
C THR A 241 -12.90 26.77 10.80
N PRO A 242 -13.16 28.07 10.99
CA PRO A 242 -14.20 28.77 10.25
C PRO A 242 -13.94 28.77 8.74
N LEU A 243 -14.87 28.19 7.97
CA LEU A 243 -14.77 28.18 6.50
C LEU A 243 -15.05 29.58 5.92
N SER A 244 -14.00 30.25 5.44
CA SER A 244 -14.13 31.49 4.68
C SER A 244 -14.44 31.19 3.21
N VAL A 245 -15.70 31.43 2.82
CA VAL A 245 -16.10 31.35 1.41
C VAL A 245 -15.71 32.64 0.69
N TYR A 246 -14.94 32.53 -0.39
CA TYR A 246 -14.62 33.68 -1.25
C TYR A 246 -15.91 34.35 -1.73
N ARG A 247 -16.08 35.62 -1.37
CA ARG A 247 -17.14 36.46 -1.89
C ARG A 247 -16.57 37.27 -3.05
N PRO A 248 -17.02 37.05 -4.30
CA PRO A 248 -16.54 37.84 -5.41
C PRO A 248 -16.94 39.31 -5.20
N TRP A 249 -15.98 40.21 -5.44
CA TRP A 249 -16.28 41.62 -5.58
C TRP A 249 -17.07 41.81 -6.88
N VAL A 250 -18.33 42.22 -6.76
CA VAL A 250 -19.11 42.70 -7.90
C VAL A 250 -18.76 44.18 -8.06
N SER A 251 -18.10 44.53 -9.17
CA SER A 251 -17.87 45.94 -9.51
C SER A 251 -19.21 46.66 -9.60
N ARG A 252 -19.26 47.90 -9.09
CA ARG A 252 -20.46 48.72 -9.19
C ARG A 252 -20.49 49.36 -10.58
N GLU A 253 -20.97 48.63 -11.58
CA GLU A 253 -21.23 49.17 -12.92
C GLU A 253 -22.67 48.89 -13.38
N SER A 254 -23.16 49.88 -14.13
CA SER A 254 -24.50 50.09 -14.66
C SER A 254 -25.07 48.92 -15.48
N VAL A 255 -26.37 48.67 -15.28
CA VAL A 255 -27.39 48.06 -16.17
C VAL A 255 -26.89 47.48 -17.52
N SER A 256 -26.97 46.16 -17.72
CA SER A 256 -28.01 45.52 -18.57
C SER A 256 -27.85 43.99 -18.70
N THR A 257 -28.84 43.29 -18.14
CA THR A 257 -29.56 42.03 -18.47
C THR A 257 -28.95 40.84 -19.29
N ALA A 258 -29.23 39.63 -18.76
CA ALA A 258 -28.82 38.24 -19.10
C ALA A 258 -29.57 37.58 -20.31
N PRO A 259 -29.37 36.30 -20.74
CA PRO A 259 -29.46 35.02 -19.96
C PRO A 259 -28.46 33.90 -20.44
N ILE A 260 -28.77 32.60 -20.31
CA ILE A 260 -28.40 31.59 -19.28
C ILE A 260 -27.78 30.41 -20.06
N LEU A 261 -26.90 29.58 -19.47
CA LEU A 261 -26.97 28.13 -19.71
C LEU A 261 -26.69 27.31 -18.44
N ALA A 262 -27.60 26.38 -18.16
CA ALA A 262 -27.48 25.35 -17.14
C ALA A 262 -26.57 24.22 -17.61
N GLN A 263 -25.87 23.53 -16.70
CA GLN A 263 -25.46 22.15 -16.95
C GLN A 263 -25.71 21.25 -15.73
N HIS A 264 -26.56 20.25 -16.00
CA HIS A 264 -26.69 19.00 -15.26
C HIS A 264 -25.43 18.14 -15.44
N SER A 265 -25.23 17.25 -14.48
CA SER A 265 -24.22 16.19 -14.46
C SER A 265 -24.59 15.04 -15.42
N ILE A 266 -23.59 14.35 -16.00
CA ILE A 266 -23.42 12.88 -15.93
C ILE A 266 -22.04 12.44 -16.52
N PRO A 267 -21.43 11.38 -15.98
CA PRO A 267 -20.09 10.85 -16.34
C PRO A 267 -20.08 9.83 -17.49
N LYS A 268 -18.95 9.71 -18.21
CA LYS A 268 -18.06 8.50 -18.33
C LYS A 268 -17.18 8.48 -19.60
N ALA A 269 -15.96 7.97 -19.38
CA ALA A 269 -15.17 7.06 -20.21
C ALA A 269 -14.67 7.50 -21.62
N GLY A 270 -13.36 7.72 -21.70
CA GLY A 270 -12.43 6.96 -22.56
C GLY A 270 -12.42 7.21 -24.07
N ARG A 271 -11.38 7.89 -24.57
CA ARG A 271 -10.58 7.45 -25.73
C ARG A 271 -9.25 8.23 -25.86
N ARG A 272 -8.17 7.48 -26.14
CA ARG A 272 -6.92 7.83 -26.87
C ARG A 272 -7.19 8.71 -28.10
N GLU A 273 -6.30 9.49 -28.70
CA GLU A 273 -4.82 9.47 -28.85
C GLU A 273 -4.42 10.87 -29.43
N GLU A 274 -3.27 11.45 -29.02
CA GLU A 274 -2.14 11.89 -29.90
C GLU A 274 -2.39 13.18 -30.73
N TYR A 275 -1.53 14.20 -30.89
CA TYR A 275 -0.07 14.36 -31.04
C TYR A 275 0.35 15.81 -30.71
N GLY A 276 1.66 16.04 -30.50
CA GLY A 276 2.35 17.32 -30.75
C GLY A 276 3.05 17.91 -29.52
N GLU A 277 4.22 17.38 -29.12
CA GLU A 277 5.55 17.96 -29.37
C GLU A 277 5.72 19.43 -28.98
N THR A 278 6.52 19.71 -27.93
CA THR A 278 7.87 20.26 -28.12
C THR A 278 8.69 20.31 -26.81
N GLU A 279 9.85 19.68 -26.95
CA GLU A 279 11.12 19.76 -26.24
C GLU A 279 11.44 20.99 -25.38
N ARG A 280 12.08 20.76 -24.22
CA ARG A 280 13.48 21.15 -23.91
C ARG A 280 13.81 20.80 -22.44
N THR A 281 14.46 19.66 -22.19
CA THR A 281 15.92 19.47 -21.94
C THR A 281 16.48 20.00 -20.62
N SER A 282 17.00 19.07 -19.81
CA SER A 282 18.26 19.13 -19.02
C SER A 282 18.40 20.16 -17.88
N SER A 283 18.97 19.88 -16.70
CA SER A 283 19.68 18.71 -16.18
C SER A 283 20.35 19.06 -14.82
N TYR A 284 20.73 18.03 -14.05
CA TYR A 284 21.76 18.01 -12.97
C TYR A 284 21.42 18.76 -11.65
N ALA A 285 21.75 18.30 -10.44
CA ALA A 285 22.40 17.09 -9.93
C ALA A 285 22.12 16.99 -8.42
N SER A 286 22.19 15.77 -7.85
CA SER A 286 22.47 15.57 -6.42
C SER A 286 23.92 15.99 -6.10
N PRO A 287 24.27 16.23 -4.83
CA PRO A 287 24.95 15.15 -4.11
C PRO A 287 24.45 14.89 -2.68
N SER A 288 24.54 13.61 -2.32
CA SER A 288 24.63 13.08 -0.96
C SER A 288 25.87 13.62 -0.22
N ASP A 289 25.82 13.70 1.12
CA ASP A 289 26.61 12.78 1.95
C ASP A 289 26.30 12.86 3.45
N ARG A 290 26.50 11.69 4.06
CA ARG A 290 26.27 11.24 5.45
C ARG A 290 27.18 11.96 6.45
N TYR A 291 26.77 11.97 7.73
CA TYR A 291 27.57 11.42 8.84
C TYR A 291 26.67 10.97 10.02
N GLN A 292 26.97 9.78 10.53
CA GLN A 292 26.55 9.25 11.83
C GLN A 292 27.24 10.01 12.97
N THR A 293 26.60 10.13 14.13
CA THR A 293 27.30 9.96 15.41
C THR A 293 26.34 9.37 16.43
N GLY A 294 26.71 8.21 16.97
CA GLY A 294 26.06 7.60 18.12
C GLY A 294 26.57 8.22 19.42
N MET A 295 25.68 8.34 20.40
CA MET A 295 26.06 8.52 21.80
C MET A 295 25.73 7.23 22.56
N VAL A 296 26.79 6.64 23.09
CA VAL A 296 26.77 5.59 24.10
C VAL A 296 26.53 6.27 25.46
N ILE A 297 25.49 5.86 26.18
CA ILE A 297 25.40 6.08 27.62
C ILE A 297 25.45 4.71 28.28
N GLN A 298 26.61 4.41 28.87
CA GLN A 298 26.76 3.36 29.87
C GLN A 298 26.07 3.82 31.16
N ALA A 299 25.11 3.03 31.64
CA ALA A 299 24.67 3.07 33.03
C ALA A 299 24.79 1.66 33.62
N LYS A 300 25.42 1.62 34.79
CA LYS A 300 25.93 0.46 35.51
C LYS A 300 24.84 -0.53 35.94
N GLU A 301 25.21 -1.80 35.88
CA GLU A 301 24.56 -2.92 36.59
C GLU A 301 24.50 -2.68 38.10
N LYS A 302 23.35 -3.01 38.68
CA LYS A 302 23.22 -3.37 40.09
C LYS A 302 22.06 -4.33 40.32
N ASP A 303 22.43 -5.50 40.84
CA ASP A 303 21.74 -6.37 41.78
C ASP A 303 20.32 -6.87 41.46
N THR A 304 20.32 -8.11 40.94
CA THR A 304 19.48 -9.26 41.29
C THR A 304 18.37 -9.07 42.33
N TRP A 305 17.14 -9.36 41.94
CA TRP A 305 16.04 -9.73 42.82
C TRP A 305 15.59 -11.16 42.47
N ASP A 306 15.82 -12.07 43.40
CA ASP A 306 15.30 -13.44 43.41
C ASP A 306 13.77 -13.43 43.34
N ILE A 307 13.19 -13.96 42.26
CA ILE A 307 11.74 -14.20 42.17
C ILE A 307 11.48 -15.63 42.63
N THR A 308 11.10 -15.75 43.90
CA THR A 308 10.47 -16.98 44.39
C THR A 308 9.13 -17.15 43.68
N ARG A 309 8.99 -18.27 42.97
CA ARG A 309 7.82 -18.67 42.17
C ARG A 309 6.61 -18.91 43.09
N GLN A 310 5.82 -17.87 43.40
CA GLN A 310 4.44 -18.03 43.86
C GLN A 310 3.49 -17.83 42.68
N VAL A 311 3.07 -18.94 42.10
CA VAL A 311 2.04 -19.01 41.07
C VAL A 311 0.70 -18.64 41.72
N ILE A 312 0.31 -17.37 41.59
CA ILE A 312 -1.07 -16.95 41.80
C ILE A 312 -1.79 -17.09 40.46
N THR A 313 -2.47 -18.22 40.27
CA THR A 313 -3.43 -18.43 39.18
C THR A 313 -4.61 -17.46 39.33
N THR A 314 -4.49 -16.26 38.79
CA THR A 314 -5.64 -15.37 38.61
C THR A 314 -6.34 -15.75 37.30
N LYS A 315 -7.41 -16.56 37.40
CA LYS A 315 -8.36 -16.78 36.31
C LYS A 315 -9.03 -15.44 35.97
N THR A 316 -8.60 -14.81 34.88
CA THR A 316 -9.34 -13.71 34.25
C THR A 316 -9.95 -14.30 32.98
N GLN A 317 -11.22 -14.70 33.04
CA GLN A 317 -11.99 -15.11 31.86
C GLN A 317 -12.60 -13.85 31.24
N ALA A 318 -12.11 -13.42 30.08
CA ALA A 318 -12.87 -12.53 29.21
C ALA A 318 -13.97 -13.35 28.50
N MET A 319 -15.18 -12.80 28.45
CA MET A 319 -16.32 -13.41 27.75
C MET A 319 -16.28 -12.94 26.29
N THR A 320 -16.12 -13.87 25.35
CA THR A 320 -16.17 -13.60 23.90
C THR A 320 -17.63 -13.53 23.44
N GLU A 321 -18.06 -12.41 22.88
CA GLU A 321 -19.32 -12.30 22.12
C GLU A 321 -18.98 -12.10 20.64
N GLU A 322 -19.50 -12.98 19.77
CA GLU A 322 -19.35 -12.88 18.32
C GLU A 322 -20.50 -12.08 17.72
N LEU A 323 -20.19 -10.88 17.21
CA LEU A 323 -21.09 -10.04 16.42
C LEU A 323 -20.52 -9.98 15.00
N GLY A 324 -20.80 -10.99 14.18
CA GLY A 324 -20.21 -11.10 12.84
C GLY A 324 -18.67 -11.22 12.90
N ALA A 325 -17.96 -10.91 11.80
CA ALA A 325 -16.50 -11.03 11.69
C ALA A 325 -15.66 -10.17 12.69
N ILE A 326 -16.30 -9.57 13.70
CA ILE A 326 -15.72 -8.72 14.74
C ILE A 326 -15.63 -9.53 16.04
N VAL A 327 -14.41 -9.65 16.58
CA VAL A 327 -14.17 -10.26 17.89
C VAL A 327 -14.07 -9.15 18.93
N THR A 328 -14.79 -9.31 20.04
CA THR A 328 -14.76 -8.38 21.18
C THR A 328 -14.23 -9.06 22.43
N TYR A 329 -13.19 -8.49 23.03
CA TYR A 329 -12.67 -8.90 24.33
C TYR A 329 -13.15 -7.92 25.41
N LYS A 330 -13.93 -8.43 26.36
CA LYS A 330 -14.40 -7.66 27.52
C LYS A 330 -13.48 -7.88 28.71
N VAL A 331 -12.82 -6.82 29.19
CA VAL A 331 -12.04 -6.87 30.43
C VAL A 331 -13.03 -6.86 31.60
N THR A 332 -13.10 -7.97 32.35
CA THR A 332 -14.17 -8.19 33.34
C THR A 332 -14.03 -7.35 34.60
N LYS A 333 -12.80 -7.01 35.00
CA LYS A 333 -12.53 -6.15 36.16
C LYS A 333 -12.26 -4.71 35.70
N PRO A 334 -12.79 -3.69 36.40
CA PRO A 334 -12.42 -2.32 36.13
C PRO A 334 -10.91 -2.12 36.25
N ILE A 335 -10.33 -1.38 35.31
CA ILE A 335 -8.88 -1.11 35.27
C ILE A 335 -8.59 0.37 35.45
N THR A 336 -7.37 0.68 35.86
CA THR A 336 -6.87 2.06 35.90
C THR A 336 -5.59 2.16 35.08
N ILE A 337 -5.52 3.12 34.16
CA ILE A 337 -4.34 3.41 33.33
C ILE A 337 -4.18 4.93 33.34
N GLN A 338 -3.09 5.46 33.91
CA GLN A 338 -2.89 6.90 33.98
C GLN A 338 -2.59 7.47 32.58
N ARG A 339 -2.70 8.78 32.42
CA ARG A 339 -2.29 9.45 31.19
C ARG A 339 -0.83 9.11 30.86
N SER A 340 -0.54 8.89 29.58
CA SER A 340 0.80 8.55 29.08
C SER A 340 1.38 7.23 29.63
N GLU A 341 0.56 6.34 30.19
CA GLU A 341 0.96 5.00 30.59
C GLU A 341 0.47 3.91 29.62
N SER A 342 1.20 2.79 29.60
CA SER A 342 0.82 1.57 28.89
C SER A 342 0.53 0.45 29.88
N SER A 343 -0.42 -0.43 29.55
CA SER A 343 -0.79 -1.57 30.39
C SER A 343 -0.83 -2.87 29.60
N LEU A 344 -0.39 -3.96 30.25
CA LEU A 344 -0.48 -5.34 29.76
C LEU A 344 -1.67 -6.03 30.41
N LEU A 345 -2.66 -6.38 29.61
CA LEU A 345 -3.94 -6.93 30.07
C LEU A 345 -4.11 -8.37 29.60
N PRO A 346 -4.16 -9.37 30.50
CA PRO A 346 -4.43 -10.74 30.10
C PRO A 346 -5.89 -10.85 29.62
N LEU A 347 -6.07 -11.36 28.40
CA LEU A 347 -7.38 -11.54 27.78
C LEU A 347 -7.93 -12.94 28.01
N PHE A 348 -7.14 -13.95 27.71
CA PHE A 348 -7.55 -15.34 27.80
C PHE A 348 -6.37 -16.29 27.92
N THR A 349 -6.68 -17.50 28.37
CA THR A 349 -5.76 -18.65 28.33
C THR A 349 -6.45 -19.81 27.61
N LYS A 350 -5.77 -20.41 26.63
CA LYS A 350 -6.26 -21.54 25.83
C LYS A 350 -5.23 -22.66 25.80
N SER A 351 -5.63 -23.90 26.09
CA SER A 351 -4.77 -25.08 25.96
C SER A 351 -5.08 -25.79 24.63
N LEU A 352 -4.04 -26.07 23.86
CA LEU A 352 -4.11 -26.72 22.55
C LEU A 352 -3.16 -27.92 22.51
N LYS A 353 -3.58 -29.01 21.87
CA LYS A 353 -2.68 -30.14 21.60
C LYS A 353 -1.81 -29.82 20.40
N CYS A 354 -0.51 -30.07 20.51
CA CYS A 354 0.44 -29.87 19.43
C CYS A 354 1.67 -30.75 19.61
N ASN A 355 2.36 -31.02 18.51
CA ASN A 355 3.62 -31.76 18.47
C ASN A 355 4.73 -30.87 17.90
N LYS A 356 5.98 -31.13 18.27
CA LYS A 356 7.13 -30.50 17.59
C LYS A 356 7.31 -31.07 16.19
N CYS A 357 7.70 -30.23 15.24
CA CYS A 357 8.22 -30.67 13.94
C CYS A 357 9.21 -29.64 13.39
N VAL A 358 9.95 -30.01 12.35
CA VAL A 358 10.74 -29.10 11.53
C VAL A 358 9.99 -28.82 10.24
N VAL A 359 9.75 -27.55 9.95
CA VAL A 359 9.12 -27.07 8.72
C VAL A 359 10.20 -26.70 7.73
N ILE A 360 10.11 -27.26 6.52
CA ILE A 360 11.00 -26.98 5.41
C ILE A 360 10.13 -26.44 4.28
N ARG A 361 10.39 -25.21 3.85
CA ARG A 361 9.66 -24.59 2.75
C ARG A 361 10.51 -24.51 1.50
N GLU A 362 9.93 -24.80 0.35
CA GLU A 362 10.64 -24.74 -0.93
C GLU A 362 11.23 -23.37 -1.24
N ASP A 363 10.53 -22.28 -0.90
CA ASP A 363 11.01 -20.91 -1.11
C ASP A 363 12.14 -20.51 -0.15
N ARG A 364 12.45 -21.33 0.86
CA ARG A 364 13.41 -21.06 1.93
C ARG A 364 14.10 -22.35 2.41
N LEU A 365 14.64 -23.15 1.49
CA LEU A 365 15.22 -24.46 1.80
C LEU A 365 16.40 -24.41 2.78
N GLU A 366 17.13 -23.30 2.81
CA GLU A 366 18.24 -23.07 3.74
C GLU A 366 17.76 -22.70 5.16
N GLU A 367 16.47 -22.35 5.32
CA GLU A 367 15.85 -21.96 6.59
C GLU A 367 14.90 -23.07 7.08
N ALA A 368 15.44 -24.25 7.43
CA ALA A 368 14.65 -25.24 8.14
C ALA A 368 14.27 -24.69 9.53
N MET A 369 12.98 -24.70 9.88
CA MET A 369 12.49 -24.04 11.11
C MET A 369 11.87 -25.03 12.08
N ASP A 370 12.23 -24.95 13.36
CA ASP A 370 11.48 -25.61 14.43
C ASP A 370 10.08 -24.99 14.53
N ALA A 371 9.07 -25.85 14.67
CA ALA A 371 7.67 -25.46 14.75
C ALA A 371 6.86 -26.31 15.72
N LEU A 372 5.76 -25.73 16.19
CA LEU A 372 4.67 -26.44 16.86
C LEU A 372 3.57 -26.70 15.83
N LEU A 373 3.27 -27.97 15.55
CA LEU A 373 2.21 -28.42 14.66
C LEU A 373 0.98 -28.80 15.49
N PHE A 374 -0.16 -28.18 15.17
CA PHE A 374 -1.44 -28.36 15.83
C PHE A 374 -2.31 -29.36 15.07
N ASN A 375 -3.18 -30.06 15.79
CA ASN A 375 -4.14 -30.98 15.15
C ASN A 375 -5.19 -30.23 14.33
N ASP A 376 -5.64 -29.08 14.83
CA ASP A 376 -6.65 -28.24 14.24
C ASP A 376 -6.08 -26.87 13.89
N SER A 377 -6.70 -26.21 12.91
CA SER A 377 -6.37 -24.82 12.58
C SER A 377 -6.59 -23.90 13.78
N LEU A 378 -5.65 -22.99 14.00
CA LEU A 378 -5.66 -22.02 15.06
C LEU A 378 -6.78 -21.01 14.84
N ASP A 379 -7.82 -21.10 15.67
CA ASP A 379 -8.78 -20.03 15.84
C ASP A 379 -8.29 -19.03 16.88
N LEU A 380 -7.21 -18.34 16.52
CA LEU A 380 -6.55 -17.28 17.29
C LEU A 380 -6.25 -16.13 16.35
N GLU A 381 -6.48 -14.90 16.81
CA GLU A 381 -6.22 -13.72 16.00
C GLU A 381 -4.71 -13.56 15.69
N LYS A 382 -4.38 -12.94 14.56
CA LYS A 382 -2.99 -12.64 14.22
C LYS A 382 -2.32 -11.82 15.32
N GLY A 383 -1.14 -12.26 15.76
CA GLY A 383 -0.35 -11.58 16.79
C GLY A 383 1.04 -12.19 16.93
N ILE A 384 1.88 -11.57 17.75
CA ILE A 384 3.26 -12.02 17.97
C ILE A 384 3.29 -12.88 19.23
N GLY A 385 3.86 -14.08 19.14
CA GLY A 385 4.00 -15.03 20.23
C GLY A 385 5.44 -15.22 20.67
N THR A 386 5.67 -15.15 21.98
CA THR A 386 6.91 -15.60 22.61
C THR A 386 6.74 -17.07 22.99
N ILE A 387 7.64 -17.94 22.53
CA ILE A 387 7.55 -19.39 22.71
C ILE A 387 8.51 -19.83 23.82
N TYR A 388 8.00 -20.63 24.74
CA TYR A 388 8.75 -21.29 25.80
C TYR A 388 8.57 -22.81 25.66
N LEU A 389 9.67 -23.54 25.63
CA LEU A 389 9.70 -25.01 25.68
C LEU A 389 10.17 -25.41 27.08
N ASP A 390 9.32 -26.09 27.86
CA ASP A 390 9.63 -26.52 29.23
C ASP A 390 10.25 -25.40 30.09
N ASP A 391 9.57 -24.24 30.11
CA ASP A 391 9.95 -22.99 30.80
C ASP A 391 11.20 -22.25 30.26
N ILE A 392 11.83 -22.73 29.19
CA ILE A 392 13.00 -22.09 28.56
C ILE A 392 12.55 -21.28 27.34
N TYR A 393 13.04 -20.05 27.21
CA TYR A 393 12.82 -19.24 26.01
C TYR A 393 13.39 -19.94 24.76
N ALA A 394 12.52 -20.23 23.79
CA ALA A 394 12.87 -20.96 22.58
C ALA A 394 12.86 -20.09 21.31
N GLY A 395 12.17 -18.95 21.36
CA GLY A 395 12.12 -18.03 20.23
C GLY A 395 10.83 -17.21 20.18
N GLU A 396 10.62 -16.60 19.03
CA GLU A 396 9.45 -15.78 18.74
C GLU A 396 8.80 -16.24 17.45
N ALA A 397 7.50 -16.04 17.35
CA ALA A 397 6.73 -16.47 16.20
C ALA A 397 5.56 -15.54 15.91
N VAL A 398 5.04 -15.63 14.69
CA VAL A 398 3.80 -14.98 14.32
C VAL A 398 2.68 -16.01 14.37
N VAL A 399 1.70 -15.78 15.24
CA VAL A 399 0.45 -16.55 15.28
C VAL A 399 -0.44 -16.04 14.16
N VAL A 400 -0.98 -16.95 13.34
CA VAL A 400 -1.85 -16.61 12.21
C VAL A 400 -3.13 -17.42 12.29
N ARG A 401 -4.28 -16.75 12.23
CA ARG A 401 -5.60 -17.39 12.23
C ARG A 401 -5.72 -18.35 11.04
N GLY A 402 -6.21 -19.56 11.27
CA GLY A 402 -6.38 -20.60 10.26
C GLY A 402 -5.12 -21.43 10.00
N SER A 403 -3.94 -20.97 10.42
CA SER A 403 -2.72 -21.78 10.38
C SER A 403 -2.84 -22.96 11.34
N ASP A 404 -2.29 -24.10 10.97
CA ASP A 404 -2.18 -25.30 11.81
C ASP A 404 -0.76 -25.50 12.36
N TYR A 405 0.15 -24.56 12.15
CA TYR A 405 1.47 -24.58 12.77
C TYR A 405 1.99 -23.17 13.09
N ILE A 406 2.99 -23.11 13.96
CA ILE A 406 3.75 -21.90 14.29
C ILE A 406 5.24 -22.24 14.29
N ALA A 407 6.01 -21.63 13.39
CA ALA A 407 7.46 -21.73 13.34
C ALA A 407 8.12 -20.65 14.21
N TYR A 408 9.14 -21.01 15.00
CA TYR A 408 9.65 -20.13 16.06
C TYR A 408 11.16 -19.99 16.16
N ARG A 409 11.94 -20.85 15.50
CA ARG A 409 13.41 -20.80 15.52
C ARG A 409 14.00 -21.51 14.31
N LEU A 410 15.16 -21.05 13.84
CA LEU A 410 15.98 -21.76 12.86
C LEU A 410 16.51 -23.08 13.47
N ASN A 411 16.23 -24.19 12.82
CA ASN A 411 16.77 -25.49 13.17
C ASN A 411 18.20 -25.62 12.62
N GLN A 412 19.14 -26.04 13.47
CA GLN A 412 20.56 -26.14 13.11
C GLN A 412 20.98 -27.55 12.65
N ASP A 413 20.11 -28.55 12.86
CA ASP A 413 20.41 -29.95 12.63
C ASP A 413 20.00 -30.43 11.24
N VAL A 414 19.06 -29.74 10.61
CA VAL A 414 18.50 -30.11 9.30
C VAL A 414 19.06 -29.21 8.21
N ARG A 415 19.75 -29.82 7.23
CA ARG A 415 20.21 -29.13 6.01
C ARG A 415 19.54 -29.72 4.79
N VAL A 416 19.13 -28.88 3.85
CA VAL A 416 18.33 -29.30 2.70
C VAL A 416 18.94 -28.79 1.41
N LEU A 417 19.02 -29.67 0.41
CA LEU A 417 19.37 -29.35 -0.96
C LEU A 417 18.28 -29.86 -1.88
N LYS A 418 17.94 -29.06 -2.90
CA LYS A 418 16.98 -29.42 -3.96
C LYS A 418 17.69 -29.35 -5.29
N ASP A 419 17.63 -30.45 -6.04
CA ASP A 419 17.91 -30.47 -7.46
C ASP A 419 16.60 -30.62 -8.25
N GLU A 420 16.54 -30.01 -9.42
CA GLU A 420 15.38 -30.04 -10.30
C GLU A 420 15.73 -30.64 -11.66
N SER A 421 14.82 -31.42 -12.21
CA SER A 421 14.97 -32.00 -13.54
C SER A 421 13.63 -32.07 -14.27
N HIS A 422 13.70 -31.93 -15.59
CA HIS A 422 12.54 -31.91 -16.47
C HIS A 422 12.64 -33.07 -17.47
N GLU A 423 11.52 -33.75 -17.68
CA GLU A 423 11.39 -34.81 -18.68
C GLU A 423 10.09 -34.60 -19.43
N THR A 424 10.16 -34.40 -20.75
CA THR A 424 8.97 -34.43 -21.62
C THR A 424 8.97 -35.74 -22.38
N LYS A 425 7.87 -36.49 -22.28
CA LYS A 425 7.65 -37.71 -23.06
C LYS A 425 6.38 -37.59 -23.87
N ILE A 426 6.43 -38.03 -25.12
CA ILE A 426 5.22 -38.24 -25.90
C ILE A 426 4.59 -39.54 -25.39
N THR A 427 3.29 -39.50 -25.09
CA THR A 427 2.54 -40.61 -24.45
C THR A 427 1.36 -41.07 -25.29
N GLY A 428 1.06 -40.34 -26.35
CA GLY A 428 0.05 -40.70 -27.32
C GLY A 428 0.27 -39.90 -28.59
N LEU A 429 -0.06 -40.53 -29.71
CA LEU A 429 0.06 -39.96 -31.03
C LEU A 429 -1.23 -40.27 -31.79
N SER A 430 -1.81 -39.25 -32.41
CA SER A 430 -2.94 -39.41 -33.31
C SER A 430 -2.70 -38.58 -34.57
N ILE A 431 -3.02 -39.13 -35.72
CA ILE A 431 -2.84 -38.48 -37.01
C ILE A 431 -4.19 -38.45 -37.70
N SER A 432 -4.60 -37.26 -38.12
CA SER A 432 -5.82 -37.05 -38.87
C SER A 432 -5.53 -36.13 -40.04
N ARG A 433 -5.70 -36.64 -41.26
CA ARG A 433 -5.33 -35.97 -42.52
C ARG A 433 -3.85 -35.53 -42.48
N ASN A 434 -3.59 -34.23 -42.56
CA ASN A 434 -2.26 -33.64 -42.55
C ASN A 434 -1.85 -33.05 -41.18
N ILE A 435 -2.57 -33.36 -40.10
CA ILE A 435 -2.27 -32.88 -38.75
C ILE A 435 -1.86 -34.06 -37.86
N MET A 436 -0.74 -33.90 -37.18
CA MET A 436 -0.26 -34.77 -36.13
C MET A 436 -0.59 -34.15 -34.76
N VAL A 437 -1.36 -34.88 -33.96
CA VAL A 437 -1.74 -34.51 -32.60
C VAL A 437 -0.94 -35.38 -31.63
N GLN A 438 -0.10 -34.74 -30.83
CA GLN A 438 0.76 -35.40 -29.84
C GLN A 438 0.24 -35.13 -28.44
N LYS A 439 0.00 -36.18 -27.67
CA LYS A 439 -0.27 -36.11 -26.25
C LYS A 439 1.06 -36.18 -25.51
N ARG A 440 1.52 -35.06 -24.98
CA ARG A 440 2.79 -34.91 -24.26
C ARG A 440 2.52 -34.96 -22.76
N THR A 441 3.38 -35.67 -22.05
CA THR A 441 3.41 -35.69 -20.58
C THR A 441 4.74 -35.10 -20.16
N HIS A 442 4.67 -33.91 -19.56
CA HIS A 442 5.82 -33.25 -18.97
C HIS A 442 5.87 -33.56 -17.48
N LYS A 443 7.04 -34.01 -17.02
CA LYS A 443 7.33 -34.32 -15.63
C LYS A 443 8.40 -33.38 -15.11
N ILE A 444 8.13 -32.83 -13.94
CA ILE A 444 9.11 -32.10 -13.15
C ILE A 444 9.44 -32.99 -11.95
N THR A 445 10.72 -33.27 -11.73
CA THR A 445 11.18 -34.06 -10.59
C THR A 445 12.06 -33.22 -9.68
N TYR A 446 11.61 -33.01 -8.45
CA TYR A 446 12.39 -32.40 -7.37
C TYR A 446 13.08 -33.50 -6.58
N LYS A 447 14.41 -33.54 -6.64
CA LYS A 447 15.26 -34.44 -5.85
C LYS A 447 15.71 -33.68 -4.61
N ILE A 448 15.13 -34.01 -3.47
CA ILE A 448 15.37 -33.32 -2.21
C ILE A 448 16.25 -34.20 -1.33
N SER A 449 17.46 -33.69 -1.05
CA SER A 449 18.41 -34.29 -0.12
C SER A 449 18.36 -33.55 1.21
N MET A 450 18.02 -34.26 2.28
CA MET A 450 17.95 -33.74 3.65
C MET A 450 18.99 -34.44 4.51
N LEU A 451 19.86 -33.68 5.16
CA LEU A 451 20.81 -34.18 6.16
C LEU A 451 20.27 -33.84 7.54
N ASN A 452 20.09 -34.84 8.40
CA ASN A 452 19.90 -34.67 9.83
C ASN A 452 21.23 -34.95 10.54
N THR A 453 21.80 -33.95 11.21
CA THR A 453 23.07 -34.08 11.96
C THR A 453 22.88 -34.52 13.41
N SER A 454 21.65 -34.56 13.92
CA SER A 454 21.33 -35.11 15.23
C SER A 454 21.29 -36.64 15.22
N ASP A 455 21.38 -37.26 16.40
CA ASP A 455 21.19 -38.68 16.65
C ASP A 455 19.71 -39.07 16.79
N GLU A 456 18.83 -38.09 17.05
CA GLU A 456 17.40 -38.28 17.16
C GLU A 456 16.67 -38.30 15.80
N THR A 457 15.50 -38.94 15.78
CA THR A 457 14.61 -38.87 14.61
C THR A 457 13.75 -37.62 14.69
N ILE A 458 13.82 -36.78 13.66
CA ILE A 458 13.13 -35.48 13.61
C ILE A 458 11.85 -35.59 12.76
N PRO A 459 10.66 -35.27 13.29
CA PRO A 459 9.45 -35.14 12.48
C PRO A 459 9.56 -33.93 11.55
N VAL A 460 9.43 -34.13 10.23
CA VAL A 460 9.56 -33.08 9.21
C VAL A 460 8.23 -32.85 8.50
N MET A 461 7.90 -31.58 8.28
CA MET A 461 6.86 -31.13 7.36
C MET A 461 7.51 -30.36 6.20
N LEU A 462 7.50 -30.95 5.01
CA LEU A 462 8.00 -30.33 3.79
C LEU A 462 6.84 -29.67 3.03
N GLU A 463 6.93 -28.37 2.78
CA GLU A 463 6.00 -27.60 1.96
C GLU A 463 6.62 -27.32 0.58
N LEU A 464 6.09 -27.96 -0.47
CA LEU A 464 6.45 -27.71 -1.87
C LEU A 464 5.39 -26.82 -2.53
N ASN A 465 5.82 -25.86 -3.36
CA ASN A 465 4.92 -24.97 -4.08
C ASN A 465 3.97 -25.76 -4.97
N LYS A 466 2.70 -25.33 -5.01
CA LYS A 466 1.75 -25.82 -6.00
C LYS A 466 2.16 -25.29 -7.37
N LEU A 467 2.38 -26.21 -8.30
CA LEU A 467 2.72 -25.89 -9.67
C LEU A 467 1.43 -25.81 -10.51
N GLN A 468 1.27 -24.70 -11.24
CA GLN A 468 0.10 -24.51 -12.08
C GLN A 468 0.02 -25.58 -13.18
N ASP A 469 -1.12 -26.24 -13.29
CA ASP A 469 -1.41 -27.33 -14.24
C ASP A 469 -0.59 -28.63 -14.04
N TYR A 470 0.16 -28.77 -12.94
CA TYR A 470 0.83 -30.04 -12.62
C TYR A 470 0.19 -30.71 -11.41
N ASP A 471 -0.08 -31.99 -11.54
CA ASP A 471 -0.55 -32.82 -10.43
C ASP A 471 0.63 -33.56 -9.78
N PRO A 472 0.69 -33.62 -8.43
CA PRO A 472 1.70 -34.40 -7.74
C PRO A 472 1.43 -35.89 -7.92
N LYS A 473 2.42 -36.64 -8.43
CA LYS A 473 2.32 -38.10 -8.59
C LYS A 473 2.18 -38.82 -7.25
N LYS A 474 2.83 -38.31 -6.21
CA LYS A 474 2.66 -38.78 -4.84
C LYS A 474 1.70 -37.85 -4.11
N LYS A 475 0.59 -38.41 -3.62
CA LYS A 475 -0.42 -37.66 -2.88
C LYS A 475 0.21 -36.97 -1.65
N PRO A 476 -0.01 -35.65 -1.46
CA PRO A 476 0.44 -34.94 -0.28
C PRO A 476 -0.30 -35.41 0.97
N THR A 477 0.32 -35.26 2.14
CA THR A 477 -0.32 -35.49 3.44
C THR A 477 -1.45 -34.49 3.66
N LYS A 478 -1.22 -33.22 3.29
CA LYS A 478 -2.19 -32.13 3.37
C LYS A 478 -1.92 -31.11 2.28
N GLU A 479 -2.91 -30.32 1.92
CA GLU A 479 -2.77 -29.21 0.99
C GLU A 479 -3.13 -27.89 1.66
N SER A 480 -2.39 -26.83 1.34
CA SER A 480 -2.73 -25.45 1.68
C SER A 480 -3.05 -24.67 0.41
N ALA A 481 -3.29 -23.35 0.54
CA ALA A 481 -3.56 -22.48 -0.60
C ALA A 481 -2.44 -22.54 -1.66
N ASN A 482 -1.18 -22.51 -1.21
CA ASN A 482 -0.02 -22.38 -2.10
C ASN A 482 0.92 -23.59 -2.06
N TYR A 483 0.72 -24.54 -1.14
CA TYR A 483 1.68 -25.63 -0.92
C TYR A 483 1.03 -27.02 -0.88
N TYR A 484 1.77 -28.00 -1.41
CA TYR A 484 1.62 -29.41 -1.11
C TYR A 484 2.48 -29.76 0.10
N ARG A 485 1.88 -30.37 1.13
CA ARG A 485 2.58 -30.73 2.38
C ARG A 485 2.86 -32.21 2.46
N TYR A 486 4.08 -32.56 2.83
CA TYR A 486 4.51 -33.95 3.03
C TYR A 486 5.11 -34.09 4.43
N ASN A 487 4.45 -34.88 5.28
CA ASN A 487 4.93 -35.15 6.64
C ASN A 487 5.61 -36.53 6.70
N PHE A 488 6.77 -36.59 7.35
CA PHE A 488 7.51 -37.84 7.55
C PHE A 488 8.60 -37.68 8.60
N ASP A 489 9.08 -38.81 9.12
CA ASP A 489 10.20 -38.85 10.06
C ASP A 489 11.54 -38.86 9.33
N LEU A 490 12.45 -37.98 9.76
CA LEU A 490 13.82 -37.85 9.26
C LEU A 490 14.80 -38.46 10.27
N LYS A 491 15.25 -39.67 9.97
CA LYS A 491 16.28 -40.36 10.78
C LYS A 491 17.64 -39.65 10.65
N ALA A 492 18.53 -39.90 11.61
CA ALA A 492 19.92 -39.44 11.57
C ALA A 492 20.61 -39.77 10.24
N GLY A 493 21.42 -38.83 9.73
CA GLY A 493 22.13 -38.94 8.46
C GLY A 493 21.37 -38.37 7.25
N THR A 494 21.78 -38.80 6.05
CA THR A 494 21.25 -38.25 4.79
C THR A 494 20.08 -39.06 4.26
N THR A 495 18.95 -38.39 4.03
CA THR A 495 17.75 -38.93 3.38
C THR A 495 17.53 -38.24 2.03
N LYS A 496 17.31 -39.02 0.97
CA LYS A 496 16.98 -38.51 -0.38
C LYS A 496 15.56 -38.90 -0.75
N LYS A 497 14.78 -37.96 -1.27
CA LYS A 497 13.40 -38.19 -1.72
C LYS A 497 13.12 -37.47 -3.04
N ASP A 498 12.40 -38.16 -3.92
CA ASP A 498 11.97 -37.61 -5.21
C ASP A 498 10.48 -37.26 -5.15
N PHE A 499 10.15 -36.05 -5.58
CA PHE A 499 8.78 -35.56 -5.73
C PHE A 499 8.54 -35.24 -7.21
N VAL A 500 7.59 -35.96 -7.81
CA VAL A 500 7.31 -35.88 -9.26
C VAL A 500 5.98 -35.19 -9.47
N PHE A 501 5.98 -34.14 -10.30
CA PHE A 501 4.81 -33.39 -10.73
C PHE A 501 4.58 -33.63 -12.21
N VAL A 502 3.34 -33.87 -12.62
CA VAL A 502 3.00 -34.32 -13.97
C VAL A 502 1.97 -33.39 -14.57
N LYS A 503 2.25 -32.88 -15.77
CA LYS A 503 1.30 -32.16 -16.62
C LYS A 503 1.13 -32.92 -17.92
N THR A 504 -0.10 -33.25 -18.27
CA THR A 504 -0.42 -33.85 -19.56
C THR A 504 -1.16 -32.82 -20.41
N TYR A 505 -0.65 -32.59 -21.62
CA TYR A 505 -1.22 -31.63 -22.56
C TYR A 505 -1.09 -32.14 -23.98
N THR A 506 -1.86 -31.54 -24.88
CA THR A 506 -1.89 -31.91 -26.29
C THR A 506 -1.32 -30.79 -27.13
N THR A 507 -0.51 -31.16 -28.12
CA THR A 507 0.03 -30.24 -29.12
C THR A 507 -0.30 -30.75 -30.50
N SER A 508 -0.58 -29.83 -31.43
CA SER A 508 -0.90 -30.15 -32.82
C SER A 508 0.08 -29.48 -33.76
N GLU A 509 0.62 -30.22 -34.71
CA GLU A 509 1.56 -29.74 -35.72
C GLU A 509 1.15 -30.30 -37.10
N TYR A 510 1.36 -29.53 -38.17
CA TYR A 510 1.13 -30.03 -39.52
C TYR A 510 2.26 -30.98 -39.93
N ILE A 511 1.90 -32.09 -40.58
CA ILE A 511 2.89 -33.10 -40.99
C ILE A 511 3.96 -32.50 -41.92
N ARG A 512 3.59 -31.55 -42.79
CA ARG A 512 4.54 -30.88 -43.70
C ARG A 512 5.64 -30.09 -42.98
N ASP A 513 5.37 -29.65 -41.75
CA ASP A 513 6.26 -28.80 -40.95
C ASP A 513 7.10 -29.63 -39.97
N LEU A 514 6.92 -30.96 -39.95
CA LEU A 514 7.70 -31.86 -39.09
C LEU A 514 9.16 -31.93 -39.55
N ASN A 515 10.08 -31.93 -38.58
CA ASN A 515 11.44 -32.35 -38.83
C ASN A 515 11.47 -33.90 -39.00
N PRO A 516 12.06 -34.44 -40.09
CA PRO A 516 12.24 -35.88 -40.26
C PRO A 516 12.88 -36.58 -39.05
N ASP A 517 13.81 -35.92 -38.36
CA ASP A 517 14.46 -36.46 -37.15
C ASP A 517 13.44 -36.70 -36.03
N THR A 518 12.40 -35.87 -35.93
CA THR A 518 11.31 -36.05 -34.96
C THR A 518 10.52 -37.33 -35.23
N VAL A 519 10.34 -37.71 -36.49
CA VAL A 519 9.63 -38.95 -36.85
C VAL A 519 10.48 -40.17 -36.50
N HIS A 520 11.78 -40.11 -36.75
CA HIS A 520 12.70 -41.18 -36.33
C HIS A 520 12.77 -41.30 -34.81
N GLN A 521 12.84 -40.18 -34.08
CA GLN A 521 12.80 -40.19 -32.61
C GLN A 521 11.52 -40.85 -32.07
N LEU A 522 10.35 -40.62 -32.71
CA LEU A 522 9.10 -41.27 -32.32
C LEU A 522 9.13 -42.81 -32.48
N VAL A 523 9.91 -43.32 -33.45
CA VAL A 523 10.11 -44.76 -33.66
C VAL A 523 11.10 -45.32 -32.64
N GLU A 524 12.21 -44.62 -32.40
CA GLU A 524 13.19 -45.01 -31.37
C GLU A 524 12.56 -45.06 -29.98
N GLU A 525 11.65 -44.13 -29.66
CA GLU A 525 10.90 -44.11 -28.41
C GLU A 525 9.76 -45.15 -28.36
N GLY A 526 9.54 -45.90 -29.43
CA GLY A 526 8.51 -46.95 -29.53
C GLY A 526 7.07 -46.43 -29.56
N ILE A 527 6.88 -45.14 -29.84
CA ILE A 527 5.57 -44.48 -29.90
C ILE A 527 4.92 -44.70 -31.28
N LEU A 528 5.76 -44.83 -32.30
CA LEU A 528 5.38 -45.14 -33.68
C LEU A 528 6.01 -46.48 -34.08
N ASP A 529 5.24 -47.35 -34.72
CA ASP A 529 5.78 -48.58 -35.30
C ASP A 529 6.36 -48.33 -36.70
N ASP A 530 7.23 -49.22 -37.17
CA ASP A 530 7.88 -49.12 -38.50
C ASP A 530 6.84 -48.99 -39.65
N LYS A 531 5.66 -49.58 -39.47
CA LYS A 531 4.57 -49.50 -40.44
C LYS A 531 4.01 -48.09 -40.53
N ASN A 532 3.68 -47.48 -39.40
CA ASN A 532 3.13 -46.12 -39.37
C ASN A 532 4.20 -45.08 -39.66
N GLU A 533 5.48 -45.32 -39.33
CA GLU A 533 6.60 -44.48 -39.78
C GLU A 533 6.60 -44.32 -41.30
N ARG A 534 6.51 -45.44 -42.04
CA ARG A 534 6.46 -45.41 -43.50
C ARG A 534 5.25 -44.64 -44.02
N ILE A 535 4.11 -44.72 -43.34
CA ILE A 535 2.91 -43.96 -43.70
C ILE A 535 3.14 -42.47 -43.48
N VAL A 536 3.65 -42.06 -42.31
CA VAL A 536 3.94 -40.66 -41.99
C VAL A 536 4.98 -40.09 -42.95
N MET A 537 6.07 -40.80 -43.20
CA MET A 537 7.11 -40.39 -44.16
C MET A 537 6.58 -40.33 -45.59
N ARG A 538 5.64 -41.20 -45.97
CA ARG A 538 4.96 -41.11 -47.27
C ARG A 538 4.09 -39.87 -47.36
N ILE A 539 3.30 -39.56 -46.32
CA ILE A 539 2.47 -38.35 -46.27
C ILE A 539 3.35 -37.10 -46.30
N PHE A 540 4.43 -37.06 -45.51
CA PHE A 540 5.43 -35.99 -45.52
C PHE A 540 6.01 -35.75 -46.92
N ASN A 541 6.47 -36.80 -47.59
CA ASN A 541 7.03 -36.71 -48.93
C ASN A 541 5.99 -36.31 -49.98
N ASN A 542 4.75 -36.80 -49.87
CA ASN A 542 3.67 -36.41 -50.76
C ASN A 542 3.29 -34.93 -50.56
N LEU A 543 3.25 -34.45 -49.31
CA LEU A 543 3.00 -33.03 -48.99
C LEU A 543 4.12 -32.15 -49.55
N LYS A 544 5.39 -32.55 -49.42
CA LYS A 544 6.52 -31.81 -50.00
C LYS A 544 6.43 -31.73 -51.52
N LYS A 545 6.10 -32.86 -52.19
CA LYS A 545 5.87 -32.88 -53.64
C LYS A 545 4.66 -32.04 -54.06
N LEU A 546 3.59 -32.05 -53.26
CA LEU A 546 2.41 -31.25 -53.49
C LEU A 546 2.77 -29.76 -53.46
N THR A 547 3.50 -29.32 -52.43
CA THR A 547 3.97 -27.93 -52.33
C THR A 547 4.85 -27.53 -53.51
N GLN A 548 5.81 -28.38 -53.91
CA GLN A 548 6.64 -28.12 -55.09
C GLN A 548 5.83 -27.99 -56.38
N LYS A 549 4.81 -28.84 -56.57
CA LYS A 549 3.94 -28.76 -57.76
C LYS A 549 2.99 -27.57 -57.73
N GLU A 550 2.51 -27.18 -56.56
CA GLU A 550 1.72 -25.96 -56.40
C GLU A 550 2.57 -24.73 -56.75
N GLU A 551 3.85 -24.68 -56.34
CA GLU A 551 4.80 -23.64 -56.75
C GLU A 551 5.07 -23.66 -58.27
N GLU A 552 5.25 -24.84 -58.88
CA GLU A 552 5.40 -24.99 -60.33
C GLU A 552 4.15 -24.50 -61.08
N LEU A 553 2.95 -24.74 -60.54
CA LEU A 553 1.69 -24.31 -61.11
C LEU A 553 1.58 -22.79 -61.08
N ASP A 554 1.91 -22.16 -59.95
CA ASP A 554 1.92 -20.71 -59.80
C ASP A 554 2.90 -20.05 -60.79
N LEU A 555 4.10 -20.63 -60.97
CA LEU A 555 5.07 -20.18 -61.97
C LEU A 555 4.55 -20.31 -63.39
N LEU A 556 3.82 -21.39 -63.70
CA LEU A 556 3.25 -21.61 -65.01
C LEU A 556 2.10 -20.66 -65.31
N GLU A 557 1.23 -20.39 -64.32
CA GLU A 557 0.19 -19.37 -64.43
C GLU A 557 0.78 -17.97 -64.66
N ALA A 558 1.89 -17.65 -64.00
CA ALA A 558 2.62 -16.41 -64.24
C ALA A 558 3.17 -16.32 -65.67
N LYS A 559 3.71 -17.43 -66.21
CA LYS A 559 4.19 -17.50 -67.61
C LYS A 559 3.04 -17.33 -68.62
N ILE A 560 1.92 -18.01 -68.41
CA ILE A 560 0.71 -17.87 -69.25
C ILE A 560 0.26 -16.41 -69.28
N LYS A 561 0.17 -15.78 -68.11
CA LYS A 561 -0.20 -14.35 -68.00
C LYS A 561 0.81 -13.44 -68.71
N TYR A 562 2.10 -13.74 -68.63
CA TYR A 562 3.14 -13.00 -69.34
C TYR A 562 2.99 -13.13 -70.86
N GLU A 563 2.75 -14.34 -71.37
CA GLU A 563 2.55 -14.57 -72.81
C GLU A 563 1.29 -13.88 -73.32
N PHE A 564 0.17 -13.93 -72.61
CA PHE A 564 -1.03 -13.15 -72.96
C PHE A 564 -0.72 -11.65 -73.10
N LYS A 565 0.03 -11.08 -72.16
CA LYS A 565 0.45 -9.67 -72.23
C LYS A 565 1.40 -9.40 -73.40
N ASN A 566 2.28 -10.34 -73.72
CA ASN A 566 3.17 -10.24 -74.87
C ASN A 566 2.37 -10.27 -76.19
N GLN A 567 1.35 -11.13 -76.30
CA GLN A 567 0.44 -11.17 -77.44
C GLN A 567 -0.34 -9.86 -77.62
N GLU A 568 -0.85 -9.25 -76.53
CA GLU A 568 -1.49 -7.92 -76.59
C GLU A 568 -0.54 -6.88 -77.19
N ARG A 569 0.70 -6.83 -76.72
CA ARG A 569 1.74 -5.92 -77.24
C ARG A 569 2.05 -6.19 -78.71
N ILE A 570 2.14 -7.46 -79.12
CA ILE A 570 2.34 -7.83 -80.53
C ILE A 570 1.13 -7.39 -81.38
N ARG A 571 -0.10 -7.58 -80.91
CA ARG A 571 -1.33 -7.15 -81.60
C ARG A 571 -1.40 -5.63 -81.74
N GLU A 572 -1.04 -4.89 -80.70
CA GLU A 572 -0.91 -3.42 -80.76
C GLU A 572 0.14 -2.99 -81.79
N ASN A 573 1.31 -3.62 -81.79
CA ASN A 573 2.36 -3.35 -82.78
C ASN A 573 1.93 -3.69 -84.21
N ILE A 574 1.16 -4.76 -84.43
CA ILE A 574 0.60 -5.08 -85.75
C ILE A 574 -0.41 -4.00 -86.18
N LYS A 575 -1.23 -3.51 -85.25
CA LYS A 575 -2.22 -2.45 -85.52
C LYS A 575 -1.53 -1.13 -85.91
N THR A 576 -0.48 -0.72 -85.21
CA THR A 576 0.30 0.48 -85.57
C THR A 576 1.02 0.32 -86.90
N LEU A 577 1.50 -0.88 -87.25
CA LEU A 577 2.14 -1.14 -88.55
C LEU A 577 1.16 -1.16 -89.73
N GLN A 578 -0.11 -1.51 -89.52
CA GLN A 578 -1.17 -1.38 -90.54
C GLN A 578 -1.37 0.07 -90.98
N GLU A 579 -1.19 1.04 -90.09
CA GLU A 579 -1.33 2.47 -90.38
C GLU A 579 -0.17 3.01 -91.25
N ILE A 580 1.02 2.37 -91.22
CA ILE A 580 2.26 2.86 -91.83
C ILE A 580 2.59 2.18 -93.19
N LYS A 581 1.81 1.17 -93.64
CA LYS A 581 2.02 0.40 -94.89
C LYS A 581 3.43 -0.22 -95.03
N GLN A 582 3.99 -0.81 -93.97
CA GLN A 582 5.21 -1.62 -94.03
C GLN A 582 4.89 -3.12 -94.00
N ASP A 583 4.71 -3.74 -95.18
CA ASP A 583 4.24 -5.13 -95.29
C ASP A 583 5.26 -6.17 -94.75
N ASN A 584 6.56 -6.02 -95.02
CA ASN A 584 7.56 -7.03 -94.61
C ASN A 584 7.70 -7.21 -93.08
N LYS A 585 7.56 -6.13 -92.29
CA LYS A 585 7.65 -6.22 -90.81
C LYS A 585 6.38 -6.79 -90.18
N ARG A 586 5.24 -6.63 -90.86
CA ARG A 586 3.96 -7.17 -90.40
C ARG A 586 3.97 -8.70 -90.40
N ASP A 587 4.54 -9.30 -91.45
CA ASP A 587 4.65 -10.76 -91.56
C ASP A 587 5.51 -11.36 -90.44
N GLU A 588 6.59 -10.68 -90.03
CA GLU A 588 7.41 -11.09 -88.86
C GLU A 588 6.62 -11.07 -87.55
N TYR A 589 5.84 -10.02 -87.27
CA TYR A 589 5.01 -9.96 -86.06
C TYR A 589 3.87 -10.98 -86.08
N VAL A 590 3.32 -11.31 -87.26
CA VAL A 590 2.32 -12.39 -87.40
C VAL A 590 2.96 -13.74 -87.08
N GLN A 591 4.19 -14.01 -87.55
CA GLN A 591 4.92 -15.22 -87.18
C GLN A 591 5.24 -15.26 -85.68
N LEU A 592 5.64 -14.14 -85.07
CA LEU A 592 5.84 -14.06 -83.61
C LEU A 592 4.55 -14.33 -82.83
N LEU A 593 3.40 -13.84 -83.33
CA LEU A 593 2.10 -14.12 -82.73
C LEU A 593 1.74 -15.60 -82.83
N GLN A 594 1.97 -16.24 -83.99
CA GLN A 594 1.76 -17.68 -84.18
C GLN A 594 2.65 -18.52 -83.26
N ASN A 595 3.92 -18.14 -83.10
CA ASN A 595 4.83 -18.82 -82.17
C ASN A 595 4.39 -18.64 -80.71
N SER A 596 3.92 -17.45 -80.34
CA SER A 596 3.40 -17.19 -79.00
C SER A 596 2.13 -18.00 -78.73
N GLU A 597 1.23 -18.18 -79.71
CA GLU A 597 0.06 -19.05 -79.58
C GLU A 597 0.46 -20.52 -79.33
N GLN A 598 1.45 -21.04 -80.07
CA GLN A 598 1.97 -22.39 -79.83
C GLN A 598 2.60 -22.56 -78.44
N ILE A 599 3.28 -21.52 -77.95
CA ILE A 599 3.83 -21.52 -76.58
C ILE A 599 2.70 -21.51 -75.56
N LEU A 600 1.67 -20.70 -75.77
CA LEU A 600 0.50 -20.60 -74.90
C LEU A 600 -0.24 -21.94 -74.81
N ASP A 601 -0.55 -22.57 -75.95
CA ASP A 601 -1.19 -23.89 -76.02
C ASP A 601 -0.41 -24.94 -75.22
N LYS A 602 0.93 -24.91 -75.35
CA LYS A 602 1.81 -25.81 -74.61
C LYS A 602 1.77 -25.53 -73.10
N LEU A 603 1.85 -24.25 -72.69
CA LEU A 603 1.77 -23.87 -71.28
C LEU A 603 0.41 -24.24 -70.66
N GLU A 604 -0.70 -24.08 -71.40
CA GLU A 604 -2.03 -24.49 -70.94
C GLU A 604 -2.17 -26.01 -70.83
N ALA A 605 -1.59 -26.78 -71.76
CA ALA A 605 -1.53 -28.22 -71.67
C ALA A 605 -0.71 -28.69 -70.46
N ASP A 606 0.47 -28.10 -70.24
CA ASP A 606 1.32 -28.36 -69.07
C ASP A 606 0.59 -28.01 -67.77
N LYS A 607 -0.21 -26.92 -67.76
CA LYS A 607 -1.02 -26.51 -66.60
C LYS A 607 -2.07 -27.56 -66.25
N LYS A 608 -2.80 -28.04 -67.25
CA LYS A 608 -3.84 -29.05 -67.06
C LYS A 608 -3.25 -30.38 -66.57
N GLN A 609 -2.09 -30.76 -67.09
CA GLN A 609 -1.39 -31.95 -66.61
C GLN A 609 -0.95 -31.79 -65.15
N LEU A 610 -0.30 -30.68 -64.82
CA LEU A 610 0.19 -30.42 -63.46
C LEU A 610 -0.96 -30.32 -62.44
N ALA A 611 -2.09 -29.70 -62.81
CA ALA A 611 -3.29 -29.66 -61.98
C ALA A 611 -3.86 -31.06 -61.69
N SER A 612 -3.89 -31.95 -62.69
CA SER A 612 -4.30 -33.34 -62.49
C SER A 612 -3.33 -34.12 -61.58
N GLU A 613 -2.03 -33.83 -61.67
CA GLU A 613 -1.02 -34.43 -60.78
C GLU A 613 -1.16 -33.95 -59.32
N ILE A 614 -1.48 -32.67 -59.11
CA ILE A 614 -1.79 -32.09 -57.80
C ILE A 614 -3.02 -32.76 -57.17
N GLU A 615 -4.11 -32.92 -57.93
CA GLU A 615 -5.34 -33.57 -57.45
C GLU A 615 -5.08 -35.02 -57.02
N LYS A 616 -4.34 -35.78 -57.85
CA LYS A 616 -3.91 -37.14 -57.51
C LYS A 616 -3.00 -37.24 -56.29
N LEU A 617 -2.22 -36.19 -55.99
CA LEU A 617 -1.40 -36.13 -54.78
C LEU A 617 -2.27 -35.82 -53.55
N ARG A 618 -3.27 -34.95 -53.68
CA ARG A 618 -4.24 -34.65 -52.61
C ARG A 618 -5.05 -35.89 -52.21
N ASP A 619 -5.49 -36.70 -53.17
CA ASP A 619 -6.22 -37.96 -52.89
C ASP A 619 -5.36 -39.02 -52.19
N LYS A 620 -4.03 -38.93 -52.30
CA LYS A 620 -3.08 -39.88 -51.70
C LYS A 620 -2.63 -39.49 -50.28
N ILE A 621 -2.96 -38.27 -49.84
CA ILE A 621 -2.64 -37.70 -48.52
C ILE A 621 -3.87 -37.85 -47.64
#